data_AF-A0A8D0GVF1-F1
#
_entry.id   AF-A0A8D0GVF1-F1
#
_cell.length_a   1.000
_cell.length_b   1.000
_cell.length_c   1.000
_cell.angle_alpha   90.00
_cell.angle_beta   90.00
_cell.angle_gamma   90.00
#
_symmetry.space_group_name_H-M   'P 1'
#
loop_
_entity.id
_entity.type
_entity.pdbx_description
1 polymer ?
#
loop_
_entity_poly.entity_id
_entity_poly.type
_entity_poly.pdbx_seq_one_letter_code
_entity_poly.pdbx_strand_id
1 'polypeptide(L)' 'QLDGEPHSDYINANFIPGYSSPQEFIATQGPLKKTLEDFWRLVWEQHVCTIVMLTVGMENGR' A
#
# COMPACT_ATOMS: atom_id res chain seq x y z
N GLN A 1 10.57 10.30 0.70
CA GLN A 1 11.89 9.65 0.50
C GLN A 1 12.67 9.74 1.80
N LEU A 2 13.18 8.61 2.29
CA LEU A 2 14.06 8.63 3.46
C LEU A 2 15.45 9.01 2.94
N ASP A 3 15.94 10.18 3.36
CA ASP A 3 17.23 10.69 2.88
C ASP A 3 18.35 9.70 3.19
N GLY A 4 19.04 9.24 2.13
CA GLY A 4 20.19 8.35 2.23
C GLY A 4 19.90 6.86 2.06
N GLU A 5 18.64 6.42 1.94
CA GLU A 5 18.28 5.01 1.74
C GLU A 5 17.94 4.71 0.27
N PRO A 6 18.82 3.98 -0.47
CA PRO A 6 18.57 3.61 -1.86
C PRO A 6 17.28 2.78 -1.97
N HIS A 7 16.47 3.08 -3.00
CA HIS A 7 15.21 2.36 -3.30
C HIS A 7 14.09 2.51 -2.26
N SER A 8 14.21 3.46 -1.31
CA SER A 8 13.16 3.77 -0.32
C SER A 8 11.90 4.41 -0.93
N ASP A 9 11.87 4.65 -2.24
CA ASP A 9 10.74 5.17 -2.99
C ASP A 9 9.83 4.06 -3.55
N TYR A 10 10.30 2.82 -3.63
CA TYR A 10 9.52 1.73 -4.19
C TYR A 10 8.55 1.10 -3.18
N ILE A 11 7.31 0.92 -3.61
CA ILE A 11 6.34 0.01 -3.00
C ILE A 11 5.54 -0.68 -4.10
N ASN A 12 5.17 -1.95 -3.89
CA ASN A 12 4.34 -2.71 -4.83
C ASN A 12 2.87 -2.25 -4.70
N ALA A 13 2.57 -1.12 -5.33
CA ALA A 13 1.29 -0.45 -5.33
C ALA A 13 1.08 0.29 -6.66
N ASN A 14 -0.16 0.36 -7.13
CA ASN A 14 -0.54 1.18 -8.27
C ASN A 14 -1.82 1.96 -7.98
N PHE A 15 -1.89 3.20 -8.50
CA PHE A 15 -3.15 3.92 -8.58
C PHE A 15 -4.08 3.25 -9.58
N ILE A 16 -5.35 3.16 -9.23
CA ILE A 16 -6.41 2.62 -10.07
C ILE A 16 -7.48 3.71 -10.22
N PRO A 17 -7.89 4.03 -11.47
CA PRO A 17 -8.98 4.96 -11.70
C PRO A 17 -10.29 4.36 -11.21
N GLY A 18 -11.13 5.19 -10.63
CA GLY A 18 -12.51 4.83 -10.34
C GLY A 18 -13.47 5.67 -11.17
N TYR A 19 -14.71 5.76 -10.72
CA TYR A 19 -15.76 6.50 -11.42
C TYR A 19 -15.55 8.01 -11.34
N SER A 20 -15.07 8.50 -10.19
CA SER A 20 -15.04 9.95 -9.89
C SER A 20 -13.68 10.58 -10.17
N SER A 21 -12.60 9.79 -10.16
CA SER A 21 -11.23 10.28 -10.29
C SER A 21 -10.31 9.26 -10.99
N PRO A 22 -9.33 9.72 -11.81
CA PRO A 22 -8.31 8.84 -12.38
C PRO A 22 -7.34 8.25 -11.35
N GLN A 23 -7.31 8.78 -10.12
CA GLN A 23 -6.53 8.27 -8.98
C GLN A 23 -7.46 8.13 -7.77
N GLU A 24 -8.45 7.23 -7.85
CA GLU A 24 -9.46 7.05 -6.81
C GLU A 24 -9.08 5.95 -5.81
N PHE A 25 -8.40 4.90 -6.29
CA PHE A 25 -7.98 3.79 -5.45
C PHE A 25 -6.48 3.55 -5.56
N ILE A 26 -5.95 2.86 -4.54
CA ILE A 26 -4.59 2.32 -4.56
C ILE A 26 -4.73 0.81 -4.37
N ALA A 27 -4.31 0.04 -5.35
CA ALA A 27 -4.20 -1.41 -5.23
C ALA A 27 -2.78 -1.78 -4.82
N THR A 28 -2.63 -2.55 -3.74
CA THR A 28 -1.32 -2.98 -3.22
C THR A 28 -1.30 -4.47 -2.96
N GLN A 29 -0.10 -5.04 -2.89
CA GLN A 29 0.05 -6.34 -2.21
C GLN A 29 -0.31 -6.21 -0.73
N GLY A 30 -0.67 -7.33 -0.09
CA GLY A 30 -0.71 -7.40 1.37
C GLY A 30 0.67 -7.08 1.96
N PRO A 31 0.78 -6.22 2.99
CA PRO A 31 2.07 -5.82 3.54
C PRO A 31 2.82 -7.02 4.10
N LEU A 32 4.09 -7.16 3.71
CA LEU A 32 5.00 -8.16 4.26
C LEU A 32 5.67 -7.58 5.51
N LYS A 33 6.24 -8.44 6.37
CA LYS A 33 7.03 -7.99 7.54
C LYS A 33 8.09 -6.93 7.17
N LYS A 34 8.74 -7.08 6.02
CA LYS A 34 9.78 -6.18 5.51
C LYS A 34 9.28 -4.91 4.83
N THR A 35 7.99 -4.81 4.50
CA THR A 35 7.39 -3.65 3.80
C THR A 35 6.26 -3.01 4.60
N LEU A 36 6.15 -3.33 5.90
CA LEU A 36 5.07 -2.84 6.75
C LEU A 36 5.17 -1.33 6.97
N GLU A 37 6.39 -0.83 7.18
CA GLU A 37 6.64 0.60 7.34
C GLU A 37 6.38 1.36 6.04
N ASP A 38 6.80 0.82 4.90
CA ASP A 38 6.52 1.42 3.59
C ASP A 38 5.01 1.48 3.30
N PHE A 39 4.25 0.46 3.70
CA PHE A 39 2.78 0.46 3.57
C PHE A 39 2.15 1.59 4.39
N TRP A 40 2.55 1.77 5.65
CA TRP A 40 2.04 2.87 6.47
C TRP A 40 2.52 4.24 6.00
N ARG A 41 3.74 4.34 5.46
CA ARG A 41 4.22 5.55 4.79
C ARG A 41 3.32 5.92 3.61
N LEU A 42 2.97 4.96 2.76
CA LEU A 42 2.04 5.18 1.64
C LEU A 42 0.66 5.64 2.14
N VAL A 43 0.09 5.00 3.17
CA VAL A 43 -1.21 5.40 3.76
C VAL A 43 -1.17 6.85 4.25
N TRP A 44 -0.10 7.23 4.94
CA TRP A 44 0.09 8.57 5.46
C TRP A 44 0.29 9.62 4.36
N GLU A 45 1.24 9.39 3.45
CA GLU A 45 1.60 10.32 2.37
C GLU A 45 0.46 10.53 1.36
N GLN A 46 -0.37 9.50 1.13
CA GLN A 46 -1.52 9.57 0.22
C GLN A 46 -2.83 9.93 0.93
N HIS A 47 -2.79 10.28 2.23
CA HIS A 47 -3.95 10.65 3.03
C HIS A 47 -5.10 9.62 2.99
N VAL A 48 -4.77 8.32 2.96
CA VAL A 48 -5.75 7.24 2.90
C VAL A 48 -6.54 7.15 4.20
N CYS A 49 -7.86 7.33 4.11
CA CYS A 49 -8.78 7.27 5.25
C CYS A 49 -9.44 5.90 5.44
N THR A 50 -9.37 5.01 4.45
CA THR A 50 -10.04 3.70 4.48
C THR A 50 -9.16 2.65 3.82
N ILE A 51 -8.93 1.54 4.54
CA ILE A 51 -8.20 0.37 4.05
C ILE A 51 -9.19 -0.78 3.95
N VAL A 52 -9.29 -1.38 2.76
CA VAL A 52 -10.13 -2.55 2.50
C VAL A 52 -9.22 -3.74 2.23
N MET A 53 -9.23 -4.74 3.12
CA MET A 53 -8.47 -5.98 2.96
C MET A 53 -9.37 -7.08 2.40
N LEU A 54 -9.02 -7.60 1.22
CA LEU A 54 -9.82 -8.59 0.49
C LEU A 54 -9.47 -10.05 0.83
N THR A 55 -8.55 -10.27 1.77
CA THR A 55 -8.11 -11.60 2.21
C THR A 55 -8.04 -11.67 3.72
N VAL A 56 -7.93 -12.88 4.26
CA VAL A 56 -7.71 -13.11 5.70
C VAL A 56 -6.21 -13.20 5.99
N GLY A 57 -5.82 -12.97 7.25
CA GLY A 57 -4.40 -12.96 7.64
C GLY A 57 -3.68 -14.31 7.49
N MET A 58 -4.43 -15.42 7.41
CA MET A 58 -3.95 -16.78 7.17
C MET A 58 -5.02 -17.55 6.39
N GLU A 59 -4.69 -18.03 5.19
CA GLU A 59 -5.55 -18.92 4.41
C GLU A 59 -5.01 -20.34 4.52
N ASN A 60 -5.83 -21.27 5.04
CA ASN A 60 -5.49 -22.69 5.21
C ASN A 60 -4.35 -23.01 6.20
N GLY A 61 -4.15 -22.18 7.24
CA GLY A 61 -3.15 -22.42 8.29
C GLY A 61 -1.70 -22.25 7.82
N ARG A 62 -1.50 -21.55 6.70
CA ARG A 62 -0.21 -21.14 6.15
C ARG A 62 -0.19 -19.63 5.94
#